data_AF-A0A178HVT8-F1
#
_entry.id   AF-A0A178HVT8-F1
#
_cell.length_a   1.000
_cell.length_b   1.000
_cell.length_c   1.000
_cell.angle_alpha   90.00
_cell.angle_beta   90.00
_cell.angle_gamma   90.00
#
_symmetry.space_group_name_H-M   'P 1'
#
loop_
_entity.id
_entity.type
_entity.pdbx_description
1 polymer ?
#
loop_
_entity_poly.entity_id
_entity_poly.type
_entity_poly.pdbx_seq_one_letter_code
_entity_poly.pdbx_strand_id
1 'polypeptide(L)'
;MFAVLALQGMVMAPVKAQGELALLESYIGDWRGDSALVGRDRNEPFRCRLGVAKGNLGRINYTGRCTLVNATLSISGTIAFNEQTRRYEAAMSSNAGYTGLAVGQKNGERISFDLREQQKDRAGSDVRIGARILLVGNSSITVDFEVEFNNSGEVLKASVPFSR
;
A
#
# COMPACT_ATOMS: atom_id res chain seq x y z
N MET A 1 62.27 2.73 1.16
CA MET A 1 61.10 3.52 1.60
C MET A 1 60.05 3.39 0.51
N PHE A 2 59.08 2.47 0.66
CA PHE A 2 58.01 2.26 -0.32
C PHE A 2 56.74 2.93 0.20
N ALA A 3 56.31 4.01 -0.47
CA ALA A 3 55.05 4.69 -0.19
C ALA A 3 53.92 3.96 -0.92
N VAL A 4 53.01 3.34 -0.17
CA VAL A 4 51.77 2.76 -0.70
C VAL A 4 50.72 3.88 -0.72
N LEU A 5 50.38 4.38 -1.90
CA LEU A 5 49.22 5.25 -2.09
C LEU A 5 47.94 4.40 -1.94
N ALA A 6 47.20 4.63 -0.86
CA ALA A 6 45.85 4.11 -0.69
C ALA A 6 44.86 4.93 -1.54
N LEU A 7 44.42 4.38 -2.68
CA LEU A 7 43.24 4.89 -3.38
C LEU A 7 42.00 4.57 -2.56
N GLN A 8 41.45 5.57 -1.87
CA GLN A 8 40.13 5.48 -1.27
C GLN A 8 39.07 5.62 -2.37
N GLY A 9 38.52 4.49 -2.81
CA GLY A 9 37.34 4.47 -3.68
C GLY A 9 36.14 5.04 -2.92
N MET A 10 35.69 6.23 -3.31
CA MET A 10 34.39 6.75 -2.87
C MET A 10 33.31 5.86 -3.48
N VAL A 11 32.66 5.06 -2.66
CA VAL A 11 31.49 4.27 -3.06
C VAL A 11 30.33 5.25 -3.23
N MET A 12 30.13 5.76 -4.46
CA MET A 12 28.95 6.55 -4.78
C MET A 12 27.74 5.62 -4.71
N ALA A 13 26.94 5.74 -3.65
CA ALA A 13 25.62 5.14 -3.63
C ALA A 13 24.82 5.68 -4.83
N PRO A 14 24.07 4.83 -5.55
CA PRO A 14 23.39 5.25 -6.76
C PRO A 14 22.31 6.30 -6.47
N VAL A 15 22.50 7.52 -6.96
CA VAL A 15 21.58 8.68 -6.84
C VAL A 15 20.12 8.33 -7.17
N LYS A 16 19.92 7.34 -8.06
CA LYS A 16 18.58 6.86 -8.43
C LYS A 16 17.81 6.25 -7.25
N ALA A 17 18.46 5.48 -6.37
CA ALA A 17 17.79 4.87 -5.22
C ALA A 17 17.34 5.94 -4.20
N GLN A 18 18.13 7.00 -4.03
CA GLN A 18 17.77 8.12 -3.15
C GLN A 18 16.47 8.82 -3.59
N GLY A 19 16.27 9.00 -4.91
CA GLY A 19 15.04 9.58 -5.44
C GLY A 19 13.79 8.72 -5.21
N GLU A 20 13.90 7.40 -5.34
CA GLU A 20 12.77 6.49 -5.13
C GLU A 20 12.36 6.41 -3.65
N LEU A 21 13.32 6.54 -2.74
CA LEU A 21 13.06 6.66 -1.30
C LEU A 21 12.45 8.01 -0.94
N ALA A 22 12.98 9.11 -1.49
CA ALA A 22 12.41 10.44 -1.29
C ALA A 22 10.95 10.51 -1.78
N LEU A 23 10.64 9.82 -2.88
CA LEU A 23 9.26 9.68 -3.35
C LEU A 23 8.36 8.98 -2.31
N LEU A 24 8.80 7.87 -1.72
CA LEU A 24 8.01 7.20 -0.66
C LEU A 24 7.86 8.10 0.57
N GLU A 25 8.94 8.74 1.01
CA GLU A 25 8.92 9.65 2.16
C GLU A 25 7.99 10.85 1.93
N SER A 26 7.78 11.27 0.68
CA SER A 26 6.84 12.34 0.34
C SER A 26 5.37 12.02 0.68
N TYR A 27 5.03 10.74 0.90
CA TYR A 27 3.69 10.31 1.33
C TYR A 27 3.50 10.32 2.85
N ILE A 28 4.55 10.55 3.65
CA ILE A 28 4.46 10.58 5.11
C ILE A 28 3.48 11.67 5.58
N GLY A 29 2.64 11.33 6.54
CA GLY A 29 1.65 12.21 7.16
C GLY A 29 0.30 11.55 7.34
N ASP A 30 -0.67 12.35 7.78
CA ASP A 30 -2.06 11.92 7.96
C ASP A 30 -2.89 12.23 6.71
N TRP A 31 -3.83 11.33 6.43
CA TRP A 31 -4.68 11.37 5.27
C TRP A 31 -6.11 10.98 5.63
N ARG A 32 -7.07 11.54 4.91
CA ARG A 32 -8.50 11.27 5.04
C ARG A 32 -9.11 11.04 3.67
N GLY A 33 -10.05 10.11 3.62
CA GLY A 33 -10.80 9.82 2.41
C GLY A 33 -12.23 9.44 2.75
N ASP A 34 -13.15 9.89 1.93
CA ASP A 34 -14.57 9.58 2.02
C ASP A 34 -15.01 8.92 0.71
N SER A 35 -15.77 7.84 0.83
CA SER A 35 -16.29 7.09 -0.30
C SER A 35 -17.62 6.44 0.07
N ALA A 36 -18.12 5.59 -0.81
CA ALA A 36 -19.21 4.68 -0.53
C ALA A 36 -18.78 3.24 -0.84
N LEU A 37 -19.19 2.30 0.00
CA LEU A 37 -19.17 0.89 -0.32
C LEU A 37 -20.39 0.61 -1.20
N VAL A 38 -20.14 0.26 -2.45
CA VAL A 38 -21.14 0.03 -3.49
C VAL A 38 -21.36 -1.48 -3.62
N GLY A 39 -22.58 -1.91 -3.32
CA GLY A 39 -23.08 -3.26 -3.57
C GLY A 39 -24.28 -3.24 -4.53
N ARG A 40 -25.01 -4.36 -4.61
CA ARG A 40 -26.14 -4.51 -5.54
C ARG A 40 -27.35 -3.63 -5.15
N ASP A 41 -27.65 -3.55 -3.86
CA ASP A 41 -28.94 -3.03 -3.39
C ASP A 41 -28.83 -1.64 -2.76
N ARG A 42 -27.70 -1.28 -2.13
CA ARG A 42 -27.49 0.00 -1.43
C ARG A 42 -26.02 0.42 -1.40
N ASN A 43 -25.81 1.73 -1.35
CA ASN A 43 -24.51 2.35 -1.10
C ASN A 43 -24.42 2.73 0.38
N GLU A 44 -23.35 2.30 1.05
CA GLU A 44 -23.10 2.64 2.44
C GLU A 44 -21.94 3.64 2.57
N PRO A 45 -22.04 4.67 3.43
CA PRO A 45 -20.93 5.57 3.69
C PRO A 45 -19.68 4.80 4.15
N PHE A 46 -18.54 5.09 3.53
CA PHE A 46 -17.26 4.44 3.81
C PHE A 46 -16.18 5.50 4.03
N ARG A 47 -15.87 5.79 5.29
CA ARG A 47 -14.93 6.87 5.66
C ARG A 47 -13.64 6.31 6.19
N CYS A 48 -12.51 6.74 5.65
CA CYS A 48 -11.20 6.23 6.02
C CYS A 48 -10.27 7.33 6.54
N ARG A 49 -9.44 6.97 7.51
CA ARG A 49 -8.25 7.71 7.91
C ARG A 49 -7.02 6.82 7.68
N LEU A 50 -5.93 7.41 7.23
CA LEU A 50 -4.68 6.72 6.94
C LEU A 50 -3.51 7.54 7.49
N GLY A 51 -2.70 6.93 8.35
CA GLY A 51 -1.43 7.49 8.78
C GLY A 51 -0.29 6.80 8.04
N VAL A 52 0.61 7.58 7.43
CA VAL A 52 1.82 7.10 6.78
C VAL A 52 3.02 7.60 7.57
N ALA A 53 3.88 6.68 7.99
CA ALA A 53 5.05 6.97 8.80
C ALA A 53 6.31 6.38 8.16
N LYS A 54 7.46 6.95 8.52
CA LYS A 54 8.75 6.40 8.15
C LYS A 54 8.91 5.00 8.76
N GLY A 55 9.31 4.03 7.94
CA GLY A 55 9.71 2.70 8.38
C GLY A 55 11.23 2.55 8.40
N ASN A 56 11.68 1.32 8.60
CA ASN A 56 13.09 0.97 8.74
C ASN A 56 13.71 0.78 7.34
N LEU A 57 14.87 1.40 7.05
CA LEU A 57 15.66 1.13 5.84
C LEU A 57 14.84 1.12 4.54
N GLY A 58 14.60 2.32 3.98
CA GLY A 58 14.07 2.45 2.62
C GLY A 58 12.61 2.07 2.42
N ARG A 59 11.79 2.19 3.47
CA ARG A 59 10.35 1.88 3.43
C ARG A 59 9.52 2.88 4.24
N ILE A 60 8.24 2.95 3.92
CA ILE A 60 7.20 3.62 4.70
C ILE A 60 6.24 2.56 5.25
N ASN A 61 5.69 2.82 6.43
CA ASN A 61 4.61 2.05 7.01
C ASN A 61 3.33 2.86 6.94
N TYR A 62 2.20 2.17 6.81
CA TYR A 62 0.90 2.83 6.86
C TYR A 62 -0.06 2.06 7.75
N THR A 63 -0.92 2.80 8.44
CA THR A 63 -2.02 2.28 9.24
C THR A 63 -3.30 3.02 8.85
N GLY A 64 -4.33 2.26 8.52
CA GLY A 64 -5.60 2.81 8.07
C GLY A 64 -6.75 2.30 8.93
N ARG A 65 -7.78 3.13 9.05
CA ARG A 65 -9.05 2.78 9.68
C ARG A 65 -10.19 3.30 8.83
N CYS A 66 -11.02 2.39 8.34
CA CYS A 66 -12.24 2.70 7.61
C CYS A 66 -13.47 2.34 8.45
N THR A 67 -14.39 3.28 8.58
CA THR A 67 -15.64 3.12 9.32
C THR A 67 -16.79 2.88 8.35
N LEU A 68 -17.53 1.80 8.62
CA LEU A 68 -18.81 1.46 7.99
C LEU A 68 -19.94 1.75 8.98
N VAL A 69 -21.20 1.62 8.53
CA VAL A 69 -22.38 1.86 9.39
C VAL A 69 -22.35 0.98 10.65
N ASN A 70 -21.95 -0.30 10.51
CA ASN A 70 -21.99 -1.29 11.59
C ASN A 70 -20.64 -1.94 11.91
N ALA A 71 -19.53 -1.48 11.31
CA ALA A 71 -18.24 -2.13 11.44
C ALA A 71 -17.06 -1.16 11.27
N THR A 72 -15.87 -1.61 11.65
CA THR A 72 -14.61 -0.91 11.39
C THR A 72 -13.59 -1.87 10.78
N LEU A 73 -13.06 -1.50 9.62
CA LEU A 73 -11.94 -2.15 8.97
C LEU A 73 -10.65 -1.44 9.38
N SER A 74 -9.75 -2.17 10.04
CA SER A 74 -8.40 -1.67 10.36
C SER A 74 -7.39 -2.36 9.44
N ILE A 75 -6.55 -1.56 8.79
CA ILE A 75 -5.50 -2.03 7.87
C ILE A 75 -4.14 -1.58 8.36
N SER A 76 -3.13 -2.38 8.10
CA SER A 76 -1.73 -2.01 8.29
C SER A 76 -0.87 -2.56 7.18
N GLY A 77 0.22 -1.88 6.86
CA GLY A 77 1.11 -2.36 5.83
C GLY A 77 2.37 -1.54 5.67
N THR A 78 3.12 -1.90 4.64
CA THR A 78 4.43 -1.33 4.33
C THR A 78 4.55 -1.20 2.82
N ILE A 79 5.20 -0.12 2.37
CA ILE A 79 5.66 0.04 0.99
C ILE A 79 7.16 0.30 1.03
N ALA A 80 7.93 -0.45 0.25
CA ALA A 80 9.38 -0.38 0.19
C ALA A 80 9.88 -0.25 -1.25
N PHE A 81 11.06 0.33 -1.43
CA PHE A 81 11.82 0.22 -2.67
C PHE A 81 12.94 -0.79 -2.49
N ASN A 82 12.92 -1.87 -3.27
CA ASN A 82 13.95 -2.89 -3.30
C ASN A 82 15.03 -2.47 -4.31
N GLU A 83 16.21 -2.07 -3.83
CA GLU A 83 17.30 -1.61 -4.68
C GLU A 83 17.89 -2.71 -5.57
N GLN A 84 17.89 -3.96 -5.11
CA GLN A 84 18.45 -5.08 -5.86
C GLN A 84 17.62 -5.38 -7.11
N THR A 85 16.30 -5.39 -6.96
CA THR A 85 15.36 -5.65 -8.07
C THR A 85 14.93 -4.37 -8.80
N ARG A 86 15.22 -3.21 -8.20
CA ARG A 86 14.74 -1.88 -8.63
C ARG A 86 13.22 -1.83 -8.76
N ARG A 87 12.52 -2.43 -7.80
CA ARG A 87 11.05 -2.51 -7.77
C ARG A 87 10.50 -1.95 -6.47
N TYR A 88 9.28 -1.42 -6.56
CA TYR A 88 8.48 -1.16 -5.39
C TYR A 88 7.78 -2.43 -4.94
N GLU A 89 7.64 -2.62 -3.64
CA GLU A 89 6.97 -3.77 -3.04
C GLU A 89 6.02 -3.26 -1.96
N ALA A 90 4.81 -3.83 -1.90
CA ALA A 90 3.82 -3.50 -0.89
C ALA A 90 3.33 -4.76 -0.18
N ALA A 91 3.09 -4.62 1.11
CA ALA A 91 2.43 -5.60 1.96
C ALA A 91 1.27 -4.92 2.68
N MET A 92 0.16 -5.65 2.85
CA MET A 92 -1.01 -5.21 3.60
C MET A 92 -1.56 -6.37 4.44
N SER A 93 -2.10 -6.04 5.62
CA SER A 93 -2.96 -6.90 6.42
C SER A 93 -4.18 -6.15 6.94
N SER A 94 -5.21 -6.88 7.34
CA SER A 94 -6.39 -6.30 8.00
C SER A 94 -6.89 -7.12 9.18
N ASN A 95 -7.73 -6.51 10.03
CA ASN A 95 -8.43 -7.21 11.10
C ASN A 95 -9.52 -8.18 10.61
N ALA A 96 -9.82 -8.21 9.31
CA ALA A 96 -10.73 -9.16 8.67
C ALA A 96 -10.02 -10.43 8.15
N GLY A 97 -8.76 -10.65 8.53
CA GLY A 97 -8.00 -11.85 8.15
C GLY A 97 -7.29 -11.77 6.78
N TYR A 98 -7.51 -10.70 6.01
CA TYR A 98 -6.80 -10.48 4.75
C TYR A 98 -5.31 -10.20 4.96
N THR A 99 -4.46 -10.82 4.13
CA THR A 99 -3.05 -10.46 3.95
C THR A 99 -2.69 -10.50 2.48
N GLY A 100 -2.06 -9.45 1.95
CA GLY A 100 -1.72 -9.33 0.54
C GLY A 100 -0.33 -8.77 0.29
N LEU A 101 0.32 -9.23 -0.76
CA LEU A 101 1.59 -8.69 -1.27
C LEU A 101 1.43 -8.23 -2.73
N ALA A 102 2.22 -7.23 -3.14
CA ALA A 102 2.27 -6.75 -4.52
C ALA A 102 3.67 -6.24 -4.91
N VAL A 103 4.03 -6.45 -6.17
CA VAL A 103 5.13 -5.74 -6.83
C VAL A 103 4.56 -4.54 -7.59
N GLY A 104 5.02 -3.35 -7.23
CA GLY A 104 4.55 -2.09 -7.78
C GLY A 104 4.92 -1.91 -9.25
N GLN A 105 3.96 -1.41 -10.03
CA GLN A 105 4.13 -1.02 -11.42
C GLN A 105 4.22 0.50 -11.50
N LYS A 106 5.38 1.02 -11.91
CA LYS A 106 5.63 2.46 -12.05
C LYS A 106 5.42 2.90 -13.50
N ASN A 107 4.59 3.91 -13.72
CA ASN A 107 4.41 4.58 -15.01
C ASN A 107 4.38 6.10 -14.80
N GLY A 108 5.47 6.77 -15.18
CA GLY A 108 5.69 8.18 -14.84
C GLY A 108 5.69 8.39 -13.32
N GLU A 109 4.82 9.28 -12.85
CA GLU A 109 4.63 9.60 -11.43
C GLU A 109 3.66 8.67 -10.70
N ARG A 110 3.08 7.69 -11.41
CA ARG A 110 2.10 6.76 -10.86
C ARG A 110 2.78 5.46 -10.45
N ILE A 111 2.49 4.97 -9.26
CA ILE A 111 2.84 3.61 -8.82
C ILE A 111 1.56 2.88 -8.42
N SER A 112 1.28 1.74 -9.03
CA SER A 112 0.14 0.89 -8.67
C SER A 112 0.58 -0.43 -8.07
N PHE A 113 -0.12 -0.86 -7.03
CA PHE A 113 0.08 -2.12 -6.34
C PHE A 113 -1.22 -2.90 -6.34
N ASP A 114 -1.30 -3.97 -7.12
CA ASP A 114 -2.43 -4.89 -7.11
C ASP A 114 -2.14 -5.99 -6.07
N LEU A 115 -2.64 -5.84 -4.85
CA LEU A 115 -2.36 -6.74 -3.74
C LEU A 115 -3.15 -8.02 -3.90
N ARG A 116 -2.41 -9.12 -4.08
CA ARG A 116 -2.97 -10.47 -4.18
C ARG A 116 -2.76 -11.18 -2.86
N GLU A 117 -3.81 -11.84 -2.40
CA GLU A 117 -3.78 -12.63 -1.18
C GLU A 117 -2.81 -13.81 -1.32
N GLN A 118 -1.93 -14.00 -0.32
CA GLN A 118 -0.92 -15.06 -0.35
C GLN A 118 -1.39 -16.40 0.20
N GLN A 119 -2.58 -16.47 0.81
CA GLN A 119 -3.03 -17.65 1.52
C GLN A 119 -4.46 -17.99 1.12
N LYS A 120 -4.60 -19.02 0.29
CA LYS A 120 -5.88 -19.74 0.09
C LYS A 120 -6.11 -20.80 1.18
N ASP A 121 -5.26 -20.88 2.21
CA ASP A 121 -4.97 -22.17 2.84
C ASP A 121 -4.94 -22.21 4.38
N ARG A 122 -5.72 -21.36 5.06
CA ARG A 122 -6.16 -21.66 6.44
C ARG A 122 -7.62 -21.23 6.64
N ALA A 123 -8.47 -22.25 6.67
CA ALA A 123 -9.92 -22.23 6.86
C ALA A 123 -10.71 -21.74 5.64
N GLY A 124 -11.80 -22.44 5.30
CA GLY A 124 -12.75 -22.04 4.27
C GLY A 124 -13.43 -20.70 4.61
N SER A 125 -12.72 -19.60 4.36
CA SER A 125 -13.22 -18.26 4.57
C SER A 125 -14.34 -17.97 3.58
N ASP A 126 -15.47 -17.48 4.08
CA ASP A 126 -16.62 -17.07 3.28
C ASP A 126 -16.34 -15.79 2.46
N VAL A 127 -15.17 -15.16 2.61
CA VAL A 127 -14.86 -13.84 2.04
C VAL A 127 -13.46 -13.81 1.40
N ARG A 128 -13.39 -13.24 0.19
CA ARG A 128 -12.16 -12.87 -0.53
C ARG A 128 -12.02 -11.35 -0.55
N ILE A 129 -10.87 -10.84 -0.13
CA ILE A 129 -10.57 -9.40 -0.16
C ILE A 129 -9.49 -9.13 -1.21
N GLY A 130 -9.75 -8.18 -2.10
CA GLY A 130 -8.80 -7.60 -3.03
C GLY A 130 -8.55 -6.15 -2.67
N ALA A 131 -7.30 -5.71 -2.81
CA ALA A 131 -6.94 -4.31 -2.62
C ALA A 131 -6.01 -3.85 -3.74
N ARG A 132 -6.23 -2.64 -4.22
CA ARG A 132 -5.29 -1.94 -5.11
C ARG A 132 -4.92 -0.61 -4.50
N ILE A 133 -3.62 -0.36 -4.35
CA ILE A 133 -3.10 0.94 -3.94
C ILE A 133 -2.59 1.67 -5.17
N LEU A 134 -2.96 2.93 -5.28
CA LEU A 134 -2.48 3.85 -6.30
C LEU A 134 -1.82 5.05 -5.62
N LEU A 135 -0.54 5.25 -5.92
CA LEU A 135 0.23 6.43 -5.55
C LEU A 135 0.37 7.30 -6.80
N VAL A 136 0.05 8.59 -6.72
CA VAL A 136 0.22 9.54 -7.83
C VAL A 136 0.97 10.77 -7.35
N GLY A 137 2.15 11.00 -7.93
CA GLY A 137 2.99 12.15 -7.60
C GLY A 137 3.46 12.10 -6.15
N ASN A 138 3.10 13.11 -5.36
CA ASN A 138 3.38 13.22 -3.92
C ASN A 138 2.14 13.63 -3.10
N SER A 139 0.96 13.68 -3.72
CA SER A 139 -0.21 14.38 -3.16
C SER A 139 -1.49 13.57 -3.14
N SER A 140 -1.49 12.36 -3.72
CA SER A 140 -2.69 11.54 -3.81
C SER A 140 -2.38 10.07 -3.55
N ILE A 141 -3.18 9.49 -2.65
CA ILE A 141 -3.27 8.05 -2.43
C ILE A 141 -4.69 7.64 -2.78
N THR A 142 -4.88 6.62 -3.62
CA THR A 142 -6.19 6.00 -3.82
C THR A 142 -6.08 4.54 -3.43
N VAL A 143 -7.06 4.05 -2.68
CA VAL A 143 -7.15 2.64 -2.34
C VAL A 143 -8.49 2.11 -2.83
N ASP A 144 -8.43 1.16 -3.75
CA ASP A 144 -9.60 0.43 -4.20
C ASP A 144 -9.71 -0.87 -3.40
N PHE A 145 -10.88 -1.11 -2.85
CA PHE A 145 -11.23 -2.34 -2.14
C PHE A 145 -12.25 -3.11 -2.97
N GLU A 146 -12.06 -4.42 -3.05
CA GLU A 146 -13.04 -5.37 -3.56
C GLU A 146 -13.22 -6.45 -2.49
N VAL A 147 -14.47 -6.68 -2.07
CA VAL A 147 -14.82 -7.73 -1.12
C VAL A 147 -15.82 -8.64 -1.80
N GLU A 148 -15.47 -9.90 -2.01
CA GLU A 148 -16.34 -10.91 -2.61
C GLU A 148 -16.73 -11.94 -1.56
N PHE A 149 -18.02 -12.20 -1.42
CA PHE A 149 -18.56 -13.24 -0.55
C PHE A 149 -18.70 -14.55 -1.33
N ASN A 150 -17.91 -15.58 -0.97
CA ASN A 150 -17.83 -16.85 -1.69
C ASN A 150 -19.17 -17.63 -1.69
N ASN A 151 -20.02 -17.39 -0.69
CA ASN A 151 -21.30 -18.08 -0.51
C ASN A 151 -22.44 -17.49 -1.37
N SER A 152 -22.45 -16.18 -1.61
CA SER A 152 -23.49 -15.47 -2.37
C SER A 152 -23.02 -15.01 -3.77
N GLY A 153 -21.70 -14.92 -3.97
CA GLY A 153 -21.10 -14.28 -5.14
C GLY A 153 -21.25 -12.75 -5.15
N GLU A 154 -21.73 -12.16 -4.04
CA GLU A 154 -21.87 -10.72 -3.93
C GLU A 154 -20.49 -10.05 -3.88
N VAL A 155 -20.31 -8.98 -4.66
CA VAL A 155 -19.08 -8.20 -4.71
C VAL A 155 -19.38 -6.77 -4.28
N LEU A 156 -18.73 -6.34 -3.20
CA LEU A 156 -18.74 -4.97 -2.72
C LEU A 156 -17.47 -4.26 -3.16
N LYS A 157 -17.60 -3.01 -3.62
CA LYS A 157 -16.47 -2.21 -4.09
C LYS A 157 -16.46 -0.84 -3.44
N ALA A 158 -15.27 -0.37 -3.11
CA ALA A 158 -15.06 1.01 -2.68
C ALA A 158 -13.79 1.55 -3.34
N SER A 159 -13.82 2.81 -3.77
CA SER A 159 -12.62 3.53 -4.22
C SER A 159 -12.44 4.75 -3.33
N VAL A 160 -11.39 4.76 -2.52
CA VAL A 160 -11.18 5.78 -1.50
C VAL A 160 -10.07 6.73 -1.95
N PRO A 161 -10.40 7.94 -2.41
CA PRO A 161 -9.40 8.98 -2.64
C PRO A 161 -9.01 9.60 -1.31
N PHE A 162 -7.72 9.52 -0.97
CA PHE A 162 -7.17 10.14 0.21
C PHE A 162 -6.51 11.48 -0.13
N SER A 163 -6.79 12.46 0.72
CA SER A 163 -6.16 13.78 0.74
C SER A 163 -5.69 14.09 2.16
N ARG A 164 -4.73 15.01 2.32
CA ARG A 164 -4.15 15.37 3.62
C ARG A 164 -5.10 16.21 4.48
#